data_AF-A0AAE3ZSB2-F1
#
_entry.id   AF-A0AAE3ZSB2-F1
#
_cell.length_a   1.000
_cell.length_b   1.000
_cell.length_c   1.000
_cell.angle_alpha   90.00
_cell.angle_beta   90.00
_cell.angle_gamma   90.00
#
_symmetry.space_group_name_H-M   'P 1'
#
loop_
_entity.id
_entity.type
_entity.pdbx_description
1 polymer ?
#
loop_
_entity_poly.entity_id
_entity_poly.type
_entity_poly.pdbx_seq_one_letter_code
_entity_poly.pdbx_strand_id
1 'polypeptide(L)'
;MVQQWAIVLPDERLKQERLYHHDFVELADVLAEIPASAHPELGDEVVLVTDEPTPRAVATGHIGGLRTNDEDRRQVVYSRRAFDQPQPAGSLHLDGPVTRVTPAEFAAVLERFGPPLERSTWLVSLDLPIEATTRAEAVRLFWSYVRELGPAELPAFVSPSGDELAMQAFVLGEETNLDPEEEDED
;
A
#
# COMPACT_ATOMS: atom_id res chain seq x y z
N MET A 1 5.69 -22.43 -17.53
CA MET A 1 4.27 -22.43 -17.13
C MET A 1 4.18 -21.43 -16.00
N VAL A 2 3.21 -20.52 -16.04
CA VAL A 2 2.99 -19.53 -14.97
C VAL A 2 2.66 -20.28 -13.68
N GLN A 3 3.36 -19.97 -12.60
CA GLN A 3 3.16 -20.53 -11.28
C GLN A 3 2.49 -19.50 -10.38
N GLN A 4 1.84 -19.96 -9.31
CA GLN A 4 1.24 -19.09 -8.30
C GLN A 4 2.02 -19.13 -6.99
N TRP A 5 2.16 -17.96 -6.38
CA TRP A 5 2.92 -17.78 -5.15
C TRP A 5 2.15 -16.93 -4.15
N ALA A 6 2.29 -17.27 -2.87
CA ALA A 6 1.97 -16.39 -1.76
C ALA A 6 3.29 -15.84 -1.20
N ILE A 7 3.36 -14.51 -1.04
CA ILE A 7 4.52 -13.82 -0.49
C ILE A 7 4.09 -13.04 0.73
N VAL A 8 4.75 -13.30 1.86
CA VAL A 8 4.52 -12.58 3.11
C VAL A 8 5.21 -11.23 3.00
N LEU A 9 4.42 -10.17 3.18
CA LEU A 9 4.89 -8.78 3.15
C LEU A 9 5.22 -8.35 4.59
N PRO A 10 6.46 -7.93 4.88
CA PRO A 10 6.81 -7.44 6.21
C PRO A 10 5.96 -6.24 6.62
N ASP A 11 5.61 -6.15 7.89
CA ASP A 11 4.73 -5.10 8.43
C ASP A 11 5.20 -3.68 8.09
N GLU A 12 6.51 -3.41 8.20
CA GLU A 12 7.07 -2.10 7.87
C GLU A 12 6.91 -1.77 6.38
N ARG A 13 7.00 -2.77 5.50
CA ARG A 13 6.73 -2.57 4.08
C ARG A 13 5.25 -2.31 3.84
N LEU A 14 4.36 -3.04 4.51
CA LEU A 14 2.91 -2.81 4.40
C LEU A 14 2.53 -1.39 4.85
N LYS A 15 3.09 -0.88 5.95
CA LYS A 15 2.89 0.51 6.39
C LYS A 15 3.32 1.52 5.34
N GLN A 16 4.46 1.30 4.67
CA GLN A 16 4.92 2.17 3.58
C GLN A 16 3.98 2.14 2.37
N GLU A 17 3.47 0.97 1.99
CA GLU A 17 2.54 0.81 0.87
C GLU A 17 1.17 1.43 1.14
N ARG A 18 0.76 1.53 2.42
CA ARG A 18 -0.43 2.31 2.83
C ARG A 18 -0.20 3.81 2.74
N LEU A 19 1.03 4.26 2.97
CA LEU A 19 1.38 5.67 3.03
C LEU A 19 1.67 6.29 1.66
N TYR A 20 2.32 5.54 0.77
CA TYR A 20 2.74 6.01 -0.55
C TYR A 20 2.18 5.12 -1.66
N HIS A 21 1.68 5.75 -2.71
CA HIS A 21 1.19 5.03 -3.87
C HIS A 21 2.35 4.51 -4.73
N HIS A 22 2.53 3.19 -4.75
CA HIS A 22 3.38 2.50 -5.73
C HIS A 22 2.55 1.55 -6.61
N ASP A 23 2.95 1.39 -7.86
CA ASP A 23 2.37 0.40 -8.78
C ASP A 23 3.03 -0.99 -8.64
N PHE A 24 4.09 -1.08 -7.84
CA PHE A 24 4.81 -2.31 -7.56
C PHE A 24 5.49 -2.27 -6.18
N VAL A 25 5.84 -3.44 -5.66
CA VAL A 25 6.74 -3.59 -4.51
C VAL A 25 7.95 -4.44 -4.87
N GLU A 26 9.13 -3.99 -4.45
CA GLU A 26 10.38 -4.71 -4.64
C GLU A 26 10.50 -5.87 -3.65
N LEU A 27 11.01 -7.01 -4.12
CA LEU A 27 11.16 -8.23 -3.32
C LEU A 27 12.59 -8.47 -2.81
N ALA A 28 13.51 -7.53 -3.01
CA ALA A 28 14.93 -7.72 -2.68
C ALA A 28 15.12 -8.15 -1.22
N ASP A 29 14.46 -7.46 -0.29
CA ASP A 29 14.56 -7.74 1.16
C ASP A 29 13.95 -9.10 1.51
N VAL A 30 12.82 -9.45 0.89
CA VAL A 30 12.09 -10.71 1.14
C VAL A 30 12.84 -11.92 0.57
N LEU A 31 13.52 -11.75 -0.57
CA LEU A 31 14.23 -12.82 -1.27
C LEU A 31 15.69 -12.98 -0.84
N ALA A 32 16.23 -12.04 -0.04
CA ALA A 32 17.65 -12.01 0.34
C ALA A 32 18.14 -13.32 0.97
N GLU A 33 17.29 -13.96 1.79
CA GLU A 33 17.63 -15.20 2.50
C GLU A 33 17.10 -16.47 1.80
N ILE A 34 16.42 -16.32 0.66
CA ILE A 34 15.79 -17.42 -0.07
C ILE A 34 16.71 -17.89 -1.20
N PRO A 35 16.96 -19.21 -1.36
CA PRO A 35 17.78 -19.70 -2.45
C PRO A 35 17.14 -19.34 -3.81
N ALA A 36 17.95 -18.92 -4.77
CA ALA A 36 17.48 -18.48 -6.09
C ALA A 36 16.60 -19.51 -6.83
N SER A 37 16.80 -20.81 -6.58
CA SER A 37 15.97 -21.88 -7.14
C SER A 37 14.53 -21.92 -6.61
N ALA A 38 14.26 -21.23 -5.51
CA ALA A 38 12.95 -21.09 -4.91
C ALA A 38 12.36 -19.69 -5.12
N HIS A 39 12.98 -18.86 -5.97
CA HIS A 39 12.43 -17.57 -6.35
C HIS A 39 11.33 -17.74 -7.39
N PRO A 40 10.25 -16.96 -7.30
CA PRO A 40 9.21 -16.94 -8.34
C PRO A 40 9.78 -16.35 -9.63
N GLU A 41 9.38 -16.86 -10.80
CA GLU A 41 9.90 -16.45 -12.10
C GLU A 41 9.15 -15.22 -12.67
N LEU A 42 9.72 -14.56 -13.69
CA LEU A 42 9.03 -13.44 -14.33
C LEU A 42 7.70 -13.92 -14.94
N GLY A 43 6.64 -13.17 -14.68
CA GLY A 43 5.27 -13.49 -15.10
C GLY A 43 4.52 -14.45 -14.18
N ASP A 44 5.16 -15.01 -13.15
CA ASP A 44 4.46 -15.78 -12.12
C ASP A 44 3.44 -14.91 -11.37
N GLU A 45 2.30 -15.47 -11.01
CA GLU A 45 1.24 -14.77 -10.30
C GLU A 45 1.48 -14.78 -8.79
N VAL A 46 1.14 -13.67 -8.14
CA VAL A 46 1.43 -13.45 -6.73
C VAL A 46 0.22 -12.94 -5.98
N VAL A 47 0.02 -13.46 -4.78
CA VAL A 47 -0.77 -12.83 -3.72
C VAL A 47 0.18 -12.38 -2.62
N LEU A 48 0.07 -11.12 -2.22
CA LEU A 48 0.76 -10.58 -1.05
C LEU A 48 -0.11 -10.77 0.18
N VAL A 49 0.48 -11.26 1.26
CA VAL A 49 -0.22 -11.50 2.53
C VAL A 49 0.50 -10.84 3.70
N THR A 50 -0.23 -10.54 4.78
CA THR A 50 0.35 -9.97 6.01
C THR A 50 1.17 -11.00 6.81
N ASP A 51 2.15 -10.51 7.56
CA ASP A 51 2.99 -11.31 8.46
C ASP A 51 2.31 -11.51 9.82
N GLU A 52 1.15 -12.16 9.81
CA GLU A 52 0.31 -12.35 11.00
C GLU A 52 -0.08 -13.83 11.18
N PRO A 53 -0.39 -14.28 12.40
CA PRO A 53 -0.84 -15.65 12.65
C PRO A 53 -2.07 -16.06 11.83
N THR A 54 -2.94 -15.10 11.50
CA THR A 54 -4.06 -15.27 10.57
C THR A 54 -3.85 -14.34 9.38
N PRO A 55 -3.12 -14.79 8.35
CA PRO A 55 -2.68 -13.91 7.27
C PRO A 55 -3.88 -13.33 6.51
N ARG A 56 -3.74 -12.07 6.09
CA ARG A 56 -4.70 -11.40 5.21
C ARG A 56 -4.06 -11.07 3.88
N ALA A 57 -4.78 -11.28 2.79
CA ALA A 57 -4.34 -10.92 1.45
C ALA A 57 -4.54 -9.41 1.22
N VAL A 58 -3.45 -8.72 0.92
CA VAL A 58 -3.39 -7.26 0.79
C VAL A 58 -3.26 -6.78 -0.65
N ALA A 59 -2.71 -7.62 -1.54
CA ALA A 59 -2.64 -7.32 -2.97
C ALA A 59 -2.51 -8.59 -3.80
N THR A 60 -2.80 -8.46 -5.10
CA THR A 60 -2.51 -9.49 -6.10
C THR A 60 -1.77 -8.86 -7.28
N GLY A 61 -0.98 -9.65 -7.99
CA GLY A 61 -0.16 -9.16 -9.08
C GLY A 61 0.60 -10.26 -9.80
N HIS A 62 1.65 -9.86 -10.50
CA HIS A 62 2.59 -10.78 -11.12
C HIS A 62 4.03 -10.32 -10.89
N ILE A 63 4.97 -11.24 -10.99
CA ILE A 63 6.39 -10.93 -10.91
C ILE A 63 6.81 -10.19 -12.17
N GLY A 64 7.17 -8.93 -12.01
CA GLY A 64 7.92 -8.15 -12.99
C GLY A 64 9.41 -8.17 -12.70
N GLY A 65 10.17 -7.54 -13.58
CA GLY A 65 11.60 -7.31 -13.38
C GLY A 65 12.01 -5.94 -13.90
N LEU A 66 12.82 -5.23 -13.13
CA LEU A 66 13.59 -4.09 -13.61
C LEU A 66 14.98 -4.61 -13.99
N ARG A 67 15.32 -4.53 -15.27
CA ARG A 67 16.71 -4.74 -15.70
C ARG A 67 17.50 -3.47 -15.40
N THR A 68 18.20 -3.45 -14.28
CA THR A 68 19.17 -2.41 -13.97
C THR A 68 20.51 -3.04 -13.63
N ASN A 69 21.54 -2.72 -14.42
CA ASN A 69 22.97 -2.91 -14.15
C ASN A 69 23.34 -4.14 -13.29
N ASP A 70 23.15 -5.35 -13.83
CA ASP A 70 23.57 -6.65 -13.25
C ASP A 70 22.83 -7.20 -12.03
N GLU A 71 21.72 -6.58 -11.58
CA GLU A 71 20.84 -7.18 -10.57
C GLU A 71 19.47 -7.52 -11.17
N ASP A 72 19.10 -8.80 -11.15
CA ASP A 72 17.73 -9.24 -11.46
C ASP A 72 16.81 -8.86 -10.29
N ARG A 73 16.41 -7.58 -10.24
CA ARG A 73 15.49 -7.06 -9.22
C ARG A 73 14.07 -7.51 -9.55
N ARG A 74 13.56 -8.45 -8.76
CA ARG A 74 12.18 -8.93 -8.84
C ARG A 74 11.26 -7.98 -8.07
N GLN A 75 10.11 -7.71 -8.67
CA GLN A 75 9.06 -6.90 -8.06
C GLN A 75 7.70 -7.54 -8.31
N VAL A 76 6.74 -7.31 -7.42
CA VAL A 76 5.34 -7.63 -7.69
C VAL A 76 4.68 -6.40 -8.29
N VAL A 77 4.26 -6.49 -9.55
CA VAL A 77 3.47 -5.45 -10.22
C VAL A 77 2.01 -5.66 -9.87
N TYR A 78 1.38 -4.66 -9.27
CA TYR A 78 0.04 -4.79 -8.74
C TYR A 78 -1.01 -4.90 -9.85
N SER A 79 -1.92 -5.85 -9.68
CA SER A 79 -3.16 -5.97 -10.45
C SER A 79 -4.36 -5.55 -9.62
N ARG A 80 -4.38 -5.85 -8.32
CA ARG A 80 -5.39 -5.38 -7.36
C ARG A 80 -4.73 -5.10 -6.01
N ARG A 81 -5.21 -4.08 -5.30
CA ARG A 81 -4.74 -3.67 -3.96
C ARG A 81 -5.93 -3.58 -3.01
N ALA A 82 -5.71 -3.97 -1.77
CA ALA A 82 -6.66 -3.95 -0.68
C ALA A 82 -5.94 -3.66 0.65
N PHE A 83 -5.00 -2.70 0.64
CA PHE A 83 -4.17 -2.37 1.81
C PHE A 83 -5.01 -1.82 2.98
N ASP A 84 -6.07 -1.07 2.68
CA ASP A 84 -6.94 -0.46 3.69
C ASP A 84 -8.06 -1.40 4.15
N GLN A 85 -8.42 -2.39 3.33
CA GLN A 85 -9.40 -3.43 3.66
C GLN A 85 -8.90 -4.82 3.24
N PRO A 86 -7.89 -5.38 3.96
CA PRO A 86 -7.27 -6.65 3.57
C PRO A 86 -8.26 -7.82 3.60
N GLN A 87 -8.22 -8.65 2.56
CA GLN A 87 -9.11 -9.78 2.37
C GLN A 87 -8.65 -10.99 3.19
N PRO A 88 -9.54 -11.89 3.64
CA PRO A 88 -9.13 -13.13 4.25
C PRO A 88 -8.26 -13.97 3.30
N ALA A 89 -7.07 -14.41 3.74
CA ALA A 89 -6.25 -15.36 2.97
C ALA A 89 -6.90 -16.75 2.89
N GLY A 90 -7.87 -17.05 3.76
CA GLY A 90 -8.65 -18.29 3.72
C GLY A 90 -7.77 -19.50 3.99
N SER A 91 -7.72 -20.43 3.04
CA SER A 91 -7.01 -21.70 3.16
C SER A 91 -5.62 -21.69 2.50
N LEU A 92 -4.99 -20.51 2.31
CA LEU A 92 -3.60 -20.47 1.86
C LEU A 92 -2.72 -21.17 2.90
N HIS A 93 -1.96 -22.17 2.47
CA HIS A 93 -0.91 -22.77 3.29
C HIS A 93 0.39 -22.01 3.02
N LEU A 94 0.98 -21.44 4.07
CA LEU A 94 2.25 -20.72 4.01
C LEU A 94 3.33 -21.55 4.70
N ASP A 95 4.39 -21.87 3.97
CA ASP A 95 5.54 -22.64 4.46
C ASP A 95 6.77 -21.75 4.74
N GLY A 96 6.61 -20.43 4.57
CA GLY A 96 7.66 -19.43 4.74
C GLY A 96 7.31 -18.10 4.06
N PRO A 97 8.27 -17.16 3.98
CA PRO A 97 8.03 -15.81 3.42
C PRO A 97 7.71 -15.83 1.93
N VAL A 98 8.10 -16.88 1.21
CA VAL A 98 7.76 -17.13 -0.18
C VAL A 98 7.31 -18.58 -0.31
N THR A 99 6.03 -18.78 -0.59
CA THR A 99 5.42 -20.11 -0.66
C THR A 99 4.76 -20.30 -2.02
N ARG A 100 5.04 -21.42 -2.67
CA ARG A 100 4.31 -21.80 -3.88
C ARG A 100 2.93 -22.34 -3.48
N VAL A 101 1.88 -21.81 -4.09
CA VAL A 101 0.49 -22.21 -3.80
C VAL A 101 -0.12 -22.95 -4.98
N THR A 102 -1.19 -23.68 -4.72
CA THR A 102 -1.95 -24.35 -5.78
C THR A 102 -2.83 -23.36 -6.55
N PRO A 103 -3.18 -23.65 -7.81
CA PRO A 103 -4.11 -22.82 -8.58
C PRO A 103 -5.47 -22.64 -7.89
N ALA A 104 -5.95 -23.65 -7.15
CA ALA A 104 -7.23 -23.60 -6.47
C ALA A 104 -7.20 -22.66 -5.25
N GLU A 105 -6.13 -22.71 -4.45
CA GLU A 105 -5.91 -21.79 -3.33
C GLU A 105 -5.80 -20.34 -3.81
N PHE A 106 -5.04 -20.11 -4.87
CA PHE A 106 -4.87 -18.78 -5.47
C PHE A 106 -6.20 -18.22 -6.00
N ALA A 107 -6.96 -19.02 -6.77
CA ALA A 107 -8.24 -18.60 -7.33
C ALA A 107 -9.25 -18.22 -6.24
N ALA A 108 -9.32 -19.00 -5.14
CA ALA A 108 -10.21 -18.71 -4.03
C ALA A 108 -9.92 -17.37 -3.34
N VAL A 109 -8.65 -16.95 -3.28
CA VAL A 109 -8.30 -15.62 -2.75
C VAL A 109 -8.62 -14.53 -3.76
N LEU A 110 -8.33 -14.75 -5.03
CA LEU A 110 -8.60 -13.77 -6.10
C LEU A 110 -10.08 -13.42 -6.22
N GLU A 111 -10.98 -14.39 -6.00
CA GLU A 111 -12.44 -14.16 -5.97
C GLU A 111 -12.84 -13.14 -4.89
N ARG A 112 -12.14 -13.08 -3.76
CA ARG A 112 -12.45 -12.17 -2.64
C ARG A 112 -12.11 -10.71 -2.94
N PHE A 113 -11.13 -10.46 -3.81
CA PHE A 113 -10.79 -9.09 -4.22
C PHE A 113 -11.86 -8.43 -5.10
N GLY A 114 -12.83 -9.20 -5.62
CA GLY A 114 -13.89 -8.66 -6.47
C GLY A 114 -13.36 -8.05 -7.78
N PRO A 115 -14.24 -7.43 -8.59
CA PRO A 115 -13.80 -6.70 -9.78
C PRO A 115 -12.99 -5.45 -9.40
N PRO A 116 -12.12 -4.93 -10.29
CA PRO A 116 -11.48 -3.63 -10.08
C PRO A 116 -12.52 -2.54 -9.79
N LEU A 117 -12.31 -1.77 -8.72
CA LEU A 117 -13.18 -0.65 -8.37
C LEU A 117 -13.08 0.46 -9.42
N GLU A 118 -14.19 1.14 -9.68
CA GLU A 118 -14.19 2.33 -10.52
C GLU A 118 -13.41 3.47 -9.83
N ARG A 119 -12.69 4.26 -10.62
CA ARG A 119 -11.91 5.39 -10.10
C ARG A 119 -12.80 6.61 -9.95
N SER A 120 -12.92 7.10 -8.72
CA SER A 120 -13.52 8.41 -8.43
C SER A 120 -12.48 9.51 -8.47
N THR A 121 -12.93 10.75 -8.72
CA THR A 121 -12.08 11.94 -8.57
C THR A 121 -12.25 12.52 -7.18
N TRP A 122 -11.12 12.72 -6.50
CA TRP A 122 -11.04 13.27 -5.15
C TRP A 122 -10.27 14.59 -5.18
N LEU A 123 -10.71 15.55 -4.36
CA LEU A 123 -9.95 16.74 -4.06
C LEU A 123 -9.17 16.48 -2.78
N VAL A 124 -7.87 16.77 -2.81
CA VAL A 124 -6.96 16.56 -1.68
C VAL A 124 -6.21 17.85 -1.41
N SER A 125 -6.29 18.36 -0.18
CA SER A 125 -5.63 19.58 0.26
C SER A 125 -4.87 19.39 1.56
N LEU A 126 -3.80 20.16 1.72
CA LEU A 126 -3.14 20.38 3.01
C LEU A 126 -3.50 21.79 3.46
N ASP A 127 -4.00 21.95 4.68
CA ASP A 127 -4.24 23.26 5.28
C ASP A 127 -3.25 23.47 6.42
N LEU A 128 -2.35 24.44 6.25
CA LEU A 128 -1.30 24.75 7.21
C LEU A 128 -1.37 26.23 7.59
N PRO A 129 -1.51 26.57 8.88
CA PRO A 129 -1.48 27.96 9.31
C PRO A 129 -0.03 28.49 9.23
N ILE A 130 0.27 29.28 8.20
CA ILE A 130 1.60 29.86 7.99
C ILE A 130 1.61 31.34 8.32
N GLU A 131 2.42 31.73 9.30
CA GLU A 131 2.73 33.13 9.57
C GLU A 131 3.94 33.58 8.74
N ALA A 132 3.77 34.64 7.94
CA ALA A 132 4.82 35.16 7.07
C ALA A 132 4.64 36.65 6.77
N THR A 133 5.73 37.34 6.43
CA THR A 133 5.72 38.76 6.08
C THR A 133 5.10 39.00 4.70
N THR A 134 5.18 38.00 3.81
CA THR A 134 4.62 38.09 2.45
C THR A 134 3.99 36.78 2.01
N ARG A 135 3.06 36.86 1.04
CA ARG A 135 2.44 35.68 0.42
C ARG A 135 3.46 34.73 -0.21
N ALA A 136 4.50 35.27 -0.85
CA ALA A 136 5.55 34.46 -1.46
C ALA A 136 6.42 33.75 -0.43
N GLU A 137 6.61 34.35 0.76
CA GLU A 137 7.29 33.71 1.88
C GLU A 137 6.44 32.59 2.48
N ALA A 138 5.13 32.81 2.67
CA ALA A 138 4.21 31.77 3.13
C ALA A 138 4.28 30.52 2.25
N VAL A 139 4.31 30.68 0.92
CA VAL A 139 4.45 29.54 -0.02
C VAL A 139 5.80 28.83 0.13
N ARG A 140 6.89 29.55 0.39
CA ARG A 140 8.20 28.92 0.65
C ARG A 140 8.19 28.12 1.94
N LEU A 141 7.62 28.67 3.01
CA LEU A 141 7.49 27.99 4.31
C LEU A 141 6.57 26.77 4.21
N PHE A 142 5.45 26.87 3.50
CA PHE A 142 4.57 25.73 3.20
C PHE A 142 5.36 24.56 2.61
N TRP A 143 6.14 24.78 1.54
CA TRP A 143 6.93 23.70 0.94
C TRP A 143 8.05 23.17 1.84
N SER A 144 8.62 24.02 2.71
CA SER A 144 9.56 23.55 3.74
C SER A 144 8.87 22.57 4.69
N TYR A 145 7.69 22.91 5.22
CA TYR A 145 6.95 22.03 6.12
C TYR A 145 6.49 20.74 5.46
N VAL A 146 5.96 20.81 4.23
CA VAL A 146 5.57 19.61 3.47
C VAL A 146 6.74 18.65 3.32
N ARG A 147 7.94 19.17 3.08
CA ARG A 147 9.16 18.35 2.94
C ARG A 147 9.66 17.81 4.28
N GLU A 148 9.55 18.58 5.36
CA GLU A 148 10.13 18.24 6.67
C GLU A 148 9.25 17.29 7.47
N LEU A 149 7.93 17.47 7.42
CA LEU A 149 6.95 16.71 8.21
C LEU A 149 6.40 15.51 7.43
N GLY A 150 6.10 15.70 6.14
CA GLY A 150 5.60 14.64 5.27
C GLY A 150 4.24 14.06 5.70
N PRO A 151 3.82 12.93 5.11
CA PRO A 151 2.47 12.38 5.30
C PRO A 151 2.26 11.67 6.65
N ALA A 152 3.32 11.52 7.46
CA ALA A 152 3.21 10.96 8.80
C ALA A 152 2.73 11.98 9.83
N GLU A 153 2.97 13.26 9.59
CA GLU A 153 2.68 14.35 10.53
C GLU A 153 1.68 15.36 9.97
N LEU A 154 1.49 15.41 8.65
CA LEU A 154 0.58 16.36 8.01
C LEU A 154 -0.79 15.74 7.71
N PRO A 155 -1.90 16.33 8.20
CA PRO A 155 -3.24 15.89 7.85
C PRO A 155 -3.56 16.30 6.40
N ALA A 156 -3.99 15.32 5.61
CA ALA A 156 -4.56 15.53 4.29
C ALA A 156 -6.09 15.58 4.41
N PHE A 157 -6.69 16.63 3.88
CA PHE A 157 -8.13 16.78 3.80
C PHE A 157 -8.62 16.28 2.46
N VAL A 158 -9.56 15.34 2.46
CA VAL A 158 -10.07 14.65 1.28
C VAL A 158 -11.56 14.89 1.15
N SER A 159 -12.01 15.25 -0.05
CA SER A 159 -13.43 15.34 -0.39
C SER A 159 -13.73 14.81 -1.79
N PRO A 160 -14.93 14.25 -2.04
CA PRO A 160 -15.35 13.89 -3.39
C PRO A 160 -15.42 15.13 -4.28
N SER A 161 -15.01 15.01 -5.55
CA SER A 161 -15.23 16.10 -6.51
C SER A 161 -16.73 16.34 -6.70
N GLY A 162 -17.17 17.58 -6.47
CA GLY A 162 -18.59 17.96 -6.51
C GLY A 162 -19.32 17.88 -5.16
N ASP A 163 -18.64 17.47 -4.10
CA ASP A 163 -19.13 17.53 -2.71
C ASP A 163 -18.00 17.96 -1.76
N GLU A 164 -17.53 19.20 -1.93
CA GLU A 164 -16.36 19.69 -1.17
C GLU A 164 -16.63 19.89 0.33
N LEU A 165 -17.89 19.92 0.74
CA LEU A 165 -18.30 20.07 2.14
C LEU A 165 -18.18 18.76 2.93
N ALA A 166 -18.12 17.60 2.27
CA ALA A 166 -17.88 16.30 2.91
C ALA A 166 -16.39 16.08 3.25
N MET A 167 -15.69 17.15 3.63
CA MET A 167 -14.25 17.15 3.88
C MET A 167 -13.91 16.29 5.10
N GLN A 168 -13.05 15.29 4.89
CA GLN A 168 -12.57 14.40 5.94
C GLN A 168 -11.05 14.47 6.06
N ALA A 169 -10.54 14.50 7.29
CA ALA A 169 -9.10 14.51 7.55
C ALA A 169 -8.54 13.09 7.60
N PHE A 170 -7.36 12.91 6.99
CA PHE A 170 -6.59 11.68 6.98
C PHE A 170 -5.16 11.95 7.45
N VAL A 171 -4.69 11.16 8.42
CA VAL A 171 -3.29 11.13 8.88
C VAL A 171 -2.79 9.70 8.70
N LEU A 172 -1.60 9.50 8.12
CA LEU A 172 -1.06 8.17 7.81
C LEU A 172 -1.98 7.29 6.93
N GLY A 173 -2.86 7.91 6.13
CA GLY A 173 -3.84 7.20 5.31
C GLY A 173 -5.05 6.65 6.08
N GLU A 174 -5.18 7.00 7.36
CA GLU A 174 -6.33 6.65 8.20
C GLU A 174 -7.18 7.89 8.48
N GLU A 175 -8.50 7.70 8.46
CA GLU A 175 -9.45 8.74 8.85
C GLU A 175 -9.20 9.16 10.30
N THR A 176 -9.05 10.46 10.53
CA THR A 176 -8.72 11.01 11.84
C THR A 176 -9.70 12.13 12.18
N ASN A 177 -10.33 12.06 13.36
CA ASN A 177 -11.08 13.19 13.89
C ASN A 177 -10.10 14.22 14.43
N LEU A 178 -10.20 15.47 13.96
CA LEU A 178 -9.36 16.58 14.40
C LEU A 178 -10.14 17.57 15.29
N ASP A 179 -11.37 17.25 15.69
CA ASP A 179 -12.15 18.08 16.60
C ASP A 179 -11.70 17.83 18.06
N PRO A 180 -11.00 18.79 18.69
CA PRO A 180 -10.55 18.63 20.07
C PRO A 180 -11.71 18.64 21.09
N GLU A 181 -12.92 19.03 20.71
CA GLU A 181 -14.09 18.99 21.61
C GLU A 181 -14.76 17.61 21.69
N GLU A 182 -14.44 16.68 20.78
CA GLU A 182 -15.00 15.32 20.76
C GLU A 182 -14.06 14.26 21.40
N GLU A 183 -12.84 14.63 21.82
CA GLU A 183 -11.88 13.71 22.47
C GLU A 183 -12.23 13.35 23.94
N ASP A 184 -13.25 13.98 24.54
CA ASP A 184 -13.60 13.85 25.97
C ASP A 184 -14.69 12.79 26.29
N GLU A 185 -15.03 11.88 25.36
CA GLU A 185 -15.97 10.77 25.62
C GLU A 185 -15.28 9.38 25.63
N ASP A 186 -14.47 9.10 26.66
CA ASP A 186 -14.08 7.73 27.06
C ASP A 186 -14.18 7.53 28.59
#